data_AF-A0A1J3JDK9-F1
#
_entry.id   AF-A0A1J3JDK9-F1
#
_cell.length_a   1.000
_cell.length_b   1.000
_cell.length_c   1.000
_cell.angle_alpha   90.00
_cell.angle_beta   90.00
_cell.angle_gamma   90.00
#
_symmetry.space_group_name_H-M   'P 1'
#
loop_
_entity.id
_entity.type
_entity.pdbx_description
1 polymer ?
#
loop_
_entity_poly.entity_id
_entity_poly.type
_entity_poly.pdbx_seq_one_letter_code
_entity_poly.pdbx_strand_id
1 'polypeptide(L)'
;ASVAAAALLTRSIVQDYMPDEVHEFISFGIRRFFSYFSSQMTAVIEQGSAGIEYNEVFEAAESYLSTKISNSTRRIKVNKLEKQSSLNVTVERDEEVGDTFDGVKLSWILHVDKKDFRNLGDLTSSALKSEVRYYELRFNKKFK
;
A
#
# COMPACT_ATOMS: atom_id res chain seq x y z
N ALA A 1 -12.58 15.93 38.86
CA ALA A 1 -12.84 14.61 38.24
C ALA A 1 -11.68 14.26 37.32
N SER A 2 -11.18 13.03 37.34
CA SER A 2 -10.03 12.60 36.52
C SER A 2 -10.50 12.00 35.19
N VAL A 3 -9.62 12.00 34.18
CA VAL A 3 -9.88 11.38 32.87
C VAL A 3 -10.18 9.88 33.02
N ALA A 4 -9.49 9.19 33.94
CA ALA A 4 -9.74 7.78 34.23
C ALA A 4 -11.13 7.54 34.84
N ALA A 5 -11.56 8.38 35.79
CA ALA A 5 -12.90 8.26 36.37
C ALA A 5 -14.00 8.51 35.33
N ALA A 6 -13.81 9.51 34.45
CA ALA A 6 -14.73 9.76 33.35
C ALA A 6 -14.76 8.57 32.37
N ALA A 7 -13.61 8.02 31.98
CA ALA A 7 -13.52 6.88 31.06
C ALA A 7 -14.19 5.61 31.61
N LEU A 8 -14.05 5.33 32.90
CA LEU A 8 -14.70 4.19 33.55
C LEU A 8 -16.23 4.33 33.58
N LEU A 9 -16.73 5.53 33.89
CA LEU A 9 -18.17 5.81 33.86
C LEU A 9 -18.72 5.71 32.43
N THR A 10 -18.03 6.30 31.45
CA THR A 10 -18.41 6.20 30.03
C THR A 10 -18.38 4.74 29.56
N ARG A 11 -17.37 3.96 29.96
CA ARG A 11 -17.27 2.54 29.62
C ARG A 11 -18.46 1.73 30.17
N SER A 12 -18.85 1.95 31.43
CA SER A 12 -20.03 1.28 32.01
C SER A 12 -21.29 1.64 31.26
N ILE A 13 -21.55 2.92 30.99
CA ILE A 13 -22.75 3.35 30.25
C ILE A 13 -22.80 2.72 28.86
N VAL A 14 -21.68 2.73 28.15
CA VAL A 14 -21.58 2.16 26.81
C VAL A 14 -21.78 0.64 26.83
N GLN A 15 -21.18 -0.08 27.78
CA GLN A 15 -21.30 -1.54 27.84
C GLN A 15 -22.67 -2.03 28.34
N ASP A 16 -23.32 -1.27 29.23
CA ASP A 16 -24.56 -1.69 29.90
C ASP A 16 -25.83 -1.24 29.14
N TYR A 17 -25.75 -0.23 28.27
CA TYR A 17 -26.93 0.39 27.65
C TYR A 17 -26.88 0.57 26.13
N MET A 18 -25.77 0.25 25.47
CA MET A 18 -25.58 0.56 24.05
C MET A 18 -25.66 -0.68 23.15
N PRO A 19 -26.55 -0.70 22.14
CA PRO A 19 -26.59 -1.77 21.14
C PRO A 19 -25.33 -1.83 20.28
N ASP A 20 -25.00 -3.02 19.78
CA ASP A 20 -23.81 -3.26 18.95
C ASP A 20 -23.74 -2.38 17.69
N GLU A 21 -24.89 -2.00 17.12
CA GLU A 21 -24.92 -1.13 15.93
C GLU A 21 -24.39 0.28 16.24
N VAL A 22 -24.60 0.77 17.46
CA VAL A 22 -24.13 2.10 17.85
C VAL A 22 -22.64 2.09 18.20
N HIS A 23 -22.12 0.96 18.68
CA HIS A 23 -20.68 0.75 18.80
C HIS A 23 -19.98 0.87 17.45
N GLU A 24 -20.54 0.22 16.43
CA GLU A 24 -19.98 0.29 15.07
C GLU A 24 -20.01 1.74 14.55
N PHE A 25 -21.14 2.44 14.71
CA PHE A 25 -21.28 3.83 14.29
C PHE A 25 -20.30 4.78 14.99
N ILE A 26 -20.15 4.68 16.31
CA ILE A 26 -19.17 5.48 17.07
C ILE A 26 -17.76 5.14 16.62
N SER A 27 -17.43 3.85 16.47
CA SER A 27 -16.11 3.42 16.05
C SER A 27 -15.77 3.97 14.66
N PHE A 28 -16.73 3.95 13.73
CA PHE A 28 -16.59 4.52 12.40
C PHE A 28 -16.39 6.03 12.45
N GLY A 29 -17.19 6.74 13.26
CA GLY A 29 -17.06 8.18 13.47
C GLY A 29 -15.69 8.57 14.02
N ILE A 30 -15.20 7.85 15.03
CA ILE A 30 -13.87 8.05 15.63
C ILE A 30 -12.77 7.78 14.60
N ARG A 31 -12.82 6.64 13.90
CA ARG A 31 -11.84 6.29 12.85
C ARG A 31 -11.79 7.34 11.74
N ARG A 32 -12.97 7.78 11.28
CA ARG A 32 -13.09 8.83 10.26
C ARG A 32 -12.53 10.15 10.77
N PHE A 33 -12.84 10.54 12.01
CA PHE A 33 -12.27 11.74 12.62
C PHE A 33 -10.74 11.69 12.62
N PHE A 34 -10.14 10.60 13.10
CA PHE A 34 -8.67 10.44 13.11
C PHE A 34 -8.05 10.38 11.71
N SER A 35 -8.76 9.87 10.70
CA SER A 35 -8.27 9.87 9.32
C SER A 35 -8.04 11.28 8.75
N TYR A 36 -8.81 12.29 9.21
CA TYR A 36 -8.60 13.68 8.80
C TYR A 36 -7.27 14.25 9.31
N PHE A 37 -6.81 13.79 10.48
CA PHE A 37 -5.52 14.19 11.06
C PHE A 37 -4.34 13.39 10.52
N SER A 38 -4.58 12.42 9.62
CA SER A 38 -3.49 11.74 8.94
C SER A 38 -2.70 12.75 8.11
N SER A 39 -1.45 12.99 8.49
CA SER A 39 -0.50 13.78 7.71
C SER A 39 0.12 12.99 6.56
N GLN A 40 -0.35 11.77 6.29
CA GLN A 40 0.24 10.88 5.31
C GLN A 40 -0.50 10.93 3.98
N MET A 41 0.25 11.12 2.90
CA MET A 41 -0.19 10.98 1.52
C MET A 41 0.35 9.67 0.95
N THR A 42 -0.46 9.01 0.13
CA THR A 42 -0.06 7.86 -0.67
C THR A 42 -0.28 8.21 -2.14
N ALA A 43 0.78 8.14 -2.94
CA ALA A 43 0.69 8.14 -4.39
C ALA A 43 0.69 6.69 -4.88
N VAL A 44 -0.23 6.36 -5.78
CA VAL A 44 -0.34 5.03 -6.39
C VAL A 44 0.16 5.12 -7.82
N ILE A 45 1.14 4.31 -8.16
CA ILE A 45 1.76 4.27 -9.49
C ILE A 45 1.49 2.89 -10.06
N GLU A 46 0.51 2.79 -10.94
CA GLU A 46 0.14 1.53 -11.57
C GLU A 46 1.10 1.17 -12.71
N GLN A 47 1.40 -0.12 -12.90
CA GLN A 47 2.23 -0.60 -14.02
C GLN A 47 1.61 -0.27 -15.39
N GLY A 48 0.28 -0.19 -15.43
CA GLY A 48 -0.51 -0.06 -16.67
C GLY A 48 -1.22 -1.37 -17.03
N SER A 49 -2.15 -1.28 -17.97
CA SER A 49 -2.89 -2.44 -18.47
C SER A 49 -2.03 -3.19 -19.48
N ALA A 50 -1.92 -4.53 -19.34
CA ALA A 50 -1.16 -5.36 -20.27
C ALA A 50 -1.59 -5.09 -21.73
N GLY A 51 -0.74 -4.40 -22.50
CA GLY A 51 -0.86 -4.25 -23.96
C GLY A 51 -1.38 -2.91 -24.50
N ILE A 52 -1.66 -1.88 -23.69
CA ILE A 52 -2.17 -0.59 -24.22
C ILE A 52 -1.15 0.55 -24.04
N GLU A 53 -0.64 0.79 -22.83
CA GLU A 53 0.40 1.78 -22.54
C GLU A 53 1.14 1.37 -21.27
N TYR A 54 2.47 1.36 -21.31
CA TYR A 54 3.33 1.08 -20.15
C TYR A 54 3.57 2.38 -19.39
N ASN A 55 3.40 2.38 -18.06
CA ASN A 55 3.62 3.59 -17.28
C ASN A 55 5.13 3.82 -17.06
N GLU A 56 5.70 4.83 -17.72
CA GLU A 56 7.12 5.19 -17.57
C GLU A 56 7.50 5.52 -16.12
N VAL A 57 6.57 6.08 -15.34
CA VAL A 57 6.79 6.36 -13.91
C VAL A 57 6.94 5.07 -13.10
N PHE A 58 6.24 4.00 -13.51
CA PHE A 58 6.37 2.69 -12.88
C PHE A 58 7.76 2.08 -13.15
N GLU A 59 8.23 2.13 -14.40
CA GLU A 59 9.55 1.63 -14.78
C GLU A 59 10.68 2.43 -14.10
N ALA A 60 10.52 3.76 -14.05
CA ALA A 60 11.43 4.64 -13.32
C ALA A 60 11.45 4.31 -11.82
N ALA A 61 10.29 4.05 -11.21
CA ALA A 61 10.19 3.64 -9.81
C ALA A 61 10.86 2.29 -9.56
N GLU A 62 10.65 1.29 -10.43
CA GLU A 62 11.30 -0.02 -10.32
C GLU A 62 12.84 0.11 -10.38
N SER A 63 13.34 0.88 -11.36
CA SER A 63 14.77 1.15 -11.50
C SER A 63 15.31 1.92 -10.29
N TYR A 64 14.59 2.94 -9.81
CA TYR A 64 14.97 3.72 -8.64
C TYR A 64 15.07 2.84 -7.39
N LEU A 65 14.06 2.01 -7.13
CA LEU A 65 14.01 1.16 -5.94
C LEU A 65 15.09 0.09 -5.92
N SER A 66 15.54 -0.37 -7.09
CA SER A 66 16.72 -1.26 -7.17
C SER A 66 17.96 -0.63 -6.53
N THR A 67 18.12 0.70 -6.65
CA THR A 67 19.22 1.47 -6.04
C THR A 67 19.03 1.75 -4.56
N LYS A 68 17.82 1.53 -4.03
CA LYS A 68 17.44 1.81 -2.63
C LYS A 68 17.37 0.56 -1.75
N ILE A 69 17.68 -0.60 -2.31
CA ILE A 69 17.87 -1.83 -1.53
C ILE A 69 18.98 -1.58 -0.51
N SER A 70 18.66 -1.80 0.76
CA SER A 70 19.57 -1.55 1.87
C SER A 70 19.57 -2.71 2.86
N ASN A 71 20.41 -2.64 3.90
CA ASN A 71 20.47 -3.68 4.93
C ASN A 71 19.15 -3.88 5.69
N SER A 72 18.21 -2.93 5.63
CA SER A 72 16.88 -3.08 6.21
C SER A 72 15.90 -3.81 5.30
N THR A 73 16.18 -3.93 4.00
CA THR A 73 15.36 -4.67 3.04
C THR A 73 15.52 -6.17 3.31
N ARG A 74 14.42 -6.84 3.64
CA ARG A 74 14.40 -8.26 4.03
C ARG A 74 14.32 -9.20 2.85
N ARG A 75 13.61 -8.76 1.79
CA ARG A 75 13.32 -9.62 0.64
C ARG A 75 13.54 -8.85 -0.66
N ILE A 76 14.34 -9.45 -1.52
CA ILE A 76 14.59 -8.97 -2.87
C ILE A 76 14.23 -10.06 -3.86
N LYS A 77 13.83 -9.65 -5.06
CA LYS A 77 13.60 -10.51 -6.19
C LYS A 77 14.79 -10.38 -7.13
N VAL A 78 15.38 -11.51 -7.51
CA VAL A 78 16.52 -11.55 -8.43
C VAL A 78 16.11 -12.35 -9.66
N ASN A 79 16.29 -11.78 -10.83
CA ASN A 79 16.06 -12.43 -12.11
C ASN A 79 17.28 -12.24 -13.03
N LYS A 80 17.60 -13.29 -13.78
CA LYS A 80 18.59 -13.25 -14.86
C LYS A 80 17.95 -13.84 -16.10
N LEU A 81 17.77 -13.03 -17.13
CA LEU A 81 17.36 -13.55 -18.43
C LEU A 81 18.60 -14.12 -19.14
N GLU A 82 18.45 -15.25 -19.85
CA GLU A 82 19.58 -15.93 -20.53
C GLU A 82 20.37 -14.99 -21.47
N LYS A 83 19.69 -13.99 -22.05
CA LYS A 83 20.26 -13.01 -22.97
C LYS A 83 20.84 -11.76 -22.29
N GLN A 84 20.66 -11.60 -20.96
CA GLN A 84 21.18 -10.46 -20.20
C GLN A 84 22.46 -10.86 -19.44
N SER A 85 23.48 -10.02 -19.56
CA SER A 85 24.76 -10.21 -18.86
C SER A 85 24.65 -9.87 -17.36
N SER A 86 23.83 -8.89 -17.01
CA SER A 86 23.60 -8.44 -15.63
C SER A 86 22.42 -9.16 -14.96
N LEU A 87 22.50 -9.27 -13.63
CA LEU A 87 21.35 -9.64 -12.79
C LEU A 87 20.42 -8.43 -12.71
N ASN A 88 19.13 -8.65 -12.88
CA ASN A 88 18.11 -7.69 -12.51
C ASN A 88 17.69 -8.02 -11.06
N VAL A 89 17.72 -6.98 -10.22
CA VAL A 89 17.45 -7.08 -8.79
C VAL A 89 16.39 -6.04 -8.47
N THR A 90 15.24 -6.49 -7.99
CA THR A 90 14.12 -5.66 -7.58
C THR A 90 13.68 -6.01 -6.17
N VAL A 91 12.78 -5.21 -5.63
CA VAL A 91 12.18 -5.45 -4.31
C VAL A 91 11.08 -6.50 -4.45
N GLU A 92 10.97 -7.41 -3.48
CA GLU A 92 9.91 -8.42 -3.47
C GLU A 92 8.54 -7.78 -3.17
N ARG A 93 7.45 -8.46 -3.58
CA ARG A 93 6.09 -8.03 -3.24
C ARG A 93 5.91 -7.79 -1.74
N ASP A 94 5.12 -6.78 -1.40
CA ASP A 94 4.71 -6.41 -0.05
C ASP A 94 5.87 -6.07 0.90
N GLU A 95 7.09 -5.84 0.37
CA GLU A 95 8.26 -5.42 1.13
C GLU A 95 8.34 -3.88 1.17
N GLU A 96 8.53 -3.32 2.36
CA GLU A 96 8.66 -1.87 2.55
C GLU A 96 10.11 -1.42 2.39
N VAL A 97 10.32 -0.46 1.48
CA VAL A 97 11.60 0.22 1.30
C VAL A 97 11.51 1.65 1.79
N GLY A 98 12.21 1.93 2.88
CA GLY A 98 12.39 3.27 3.40
C GLY A 98 13.45 4.04 2.59
N ASP A 99 13.19 5.31 2.33
CA ASP A 99 14.12 6.22 1.66
C ASP A 99 14.05 7.62 2.29
N THR A 100 15.06 8.43 2.03
CA THR A 100 15.07 9.85 2.38
C THR A 100 15.57 10.65 1.19
N PHE A 101 14.68 11.48 0.63
CA PHE A 101 14.99 12.36 -0.49
C PHE A 101 14.83 13.81 -0.03
N ASP A 102 15.92 14.58 -0.11
CA ASP A 102 15.95 15.99 0.34
C ASP A 102 15.37 16.21 1.75
N GLY A 103 15.71 15.32 2.68
CA GLY A 103 15.20 15.34 4.06
C GLY A 103 13.75 14.87 4.23
N VAL A 104 13.05 14.52 3.16
CA VAL A 104 11.70 13.95 3.19
C VAL A 104 11.79 12.43 3.30
N LYS A 105 11.16 11.87 4.35
CA LYS A 105 11.03 10.43 4.51
C LYS A 105 9.98 9.88 3.54
N LEU A 106 10.38 8.90 2.75
CA LEU A 106 9.55 8.18 1.81
C LEU A 106 9.48 6.71 2.23
N SER A 107 8.33 6.08 1.98
CA SER A 107 8.11 4.65 2.17
C SER A 107 7.51 4.10 0.89
N TRP A 108 8.12 3.07 0.34
CA TRP A 108 7.73 2.45 -0.93
C TRP A 108 7.32 1.00 -0.70
N ILE A 109 6.24 0.58 -1.32
CA ILE A 109 5.77 -0.82 -1.28
C ILE A 109 5.30 -1.22 -2.68
N LEU A 110 5.74 -2.39 -3.16
CA LEU A 110 5.20 -3.01 -4.37
C LEU A 110 4.03 -3.93 -4.01
N HIS A 111 2.85 -3.65 -4.55
CA HIS A 111 1.68 -4.53 -4.42
C HIS A 111 1.46 -5.33 -5.70
N VAL A 112 0.98 -6.57 -5.52
CA VAL A 112 0.61 -7.46 -6.63
C VAL A 112 -0.74 -8.08 -6.32
N ASP A 113 -1.77 -7.54 -6.97
CA ASP A 113 -3.15 -7.98 -6.83
C ASP A 113 -3.54 -8.92 -7.98
N LYS A 114 -4.32 -9.97 -7.66
CA LYS A 114 -4.89 -10.85 -8.66
C LYS A 114 -6.28 -10.33 -9.01
N LYS A 115 -6.50 -9.89 -10.26
CA LYS A 115 -7.85 -9.65 -10.75
C LYS A 115 -8.50 -10.99 -11.09
N ASP A 116 -9.44 -11.40 -10.24
CA ASP A 116 -10.32 -12.53 -10.51
C ASP A 116 -11.42 -12.09 -11.51
N PHE A 117 -11.17 -12.28 -12.80
CA PHE A 117 -12.21 -12.12 -13.83
C PHE A 117 -13.16 -13.32 -13.84
N ARG A 118 -13.86 -13.59 -12.74
CA ARG A 118 -14.81 -14.71 -12.66
C ARG A 118 -16.09 -14.52 -13.48
N ASN A 119 -16.29 -13.36 -14.12
CA ASN A 119 -17.54 -12.99 -14.81
C ASN A 119 -17.40 -12.65 -16.30
N LEU A 120 -16.25 -12.90 -16.94
CA LEU A 120 -16.16 -12.77 -18.40
C LEU A 120 -16.22 -14.16 -19.01
N GLY A 121 -17.46 -14.59 -19.30
CA GLY A 121 -17.72 -15.79 -20.07
C GLY A 121 -17.05 -15.66 -21.43
N ASP A 122 -16.20 -16.64 -21.73
CA ASP A 122 -15.60 -16.88 -23.03
C ASP A 122 -14.61 -15.81 -23.48
N LEU A 123 -13.30 -16.04 -23.27
CA LEU A 123 -12.16 -15.61 -24.11
C LEU A 123 -10.86 -16.10 -23.44
N THR A 124 -10.25 -17.11 -24.05
CA THR A 124 -8.84 -17.56 -23.97
C THR A 124 -8.15 -17.63 -22.59
N SER A 125 -7.68 -18.84 -22.25
CA SER A 125 -7.02 -19.22 -20.99
C SER A 125 -5.72 -18.49 -20.64
N SER A 126 -5.18 -17.65 -21.53
CA SER A 126 -4.02 -16.79 -21.27
C SER A 126 -4.38 -15.43 -20.67
N ALA A 127 -5.65 -14.99 -20.75
CA ALA A 127 -6.13 -13.73 -20.17
C ALA A 127 -6.53 -13.86 -18.68
N LEU A 128 -6.53 -15.08 -18.13
CA LEU A 128 -7.12 -15.41 -16.82
C LEU A 128 -6.23 -15.12 -15.59
N LYS A 129 -5.04 -14.55 -15.76
CA LYS A 129 -4.17 -14.14 -14.65
C LYS A 129 -3.52 -12.78 -14.94
N SER A 130 -4.35 -11.75 -15.11
CA SER A 130 -3.81 -10.39 -15.08
C SER A 130 -3.50 -10.03 -13.62
N GLU A 131 -2.28 -10.31 -13.20
CA GLU A 131 -1.72 -9.71 -11.99
C GLU A 131 -1.59 -8.21 -12.23
N VAL A 132 -2.27 -7.40 -11.44
CA VAL A 132 -2.11 -5.94 -11.45
C VAL A 132 -1.01 -5.61 -10.46
N ARG A 133 0.01 -4.89 -10.93
CA ARG A 133 1.11 -4.41 -10.08
C ARG A 133 1.05 -2.90 -9.97
N TYR A 134 1.33 -2.39 -8.79
CA TYR A 134 1.44 -0.96 -8.53
C TYR A 134 2.39 -0.70 -7.36
N TYR A 135 3.03 0.46 -7.39
CA TYR A 135 3.78 0.96 -6.26
C TYR A 135 2.92 1.91 -5.44
N GLU A 136 2.97 1.77 -4.13
CA GLU A 136 2.55 2.80 -3.20
C GLU A 136 3.76 3.58 -2.73
N LEU A 137 3.74 4.89 -2.97
CA LEU A 137 4.68 5.84 -2.40
C LEU A 137 3.98 6.62 -1.28
N ARG A 138 4.47 6.44 -0.07
CA ARG A 138 3.95 7.02 1.17
C ARG A 138 4.87 8.13 1.66
N PHE A 139 4.33 9.34 1.85
CA PHE A 139 5.08 10.52 2.29
C PHE A 139 4.18 11.47 3.10
N ASN A 140 4.74 12.53 3.68
CA ASN A 140 3.93 13.50 4.41
C ASN A 140 3.23 14.48 3.44
N LYS A 141 1.92 14.70 3.62
CA LYS A 141 1.07 15.61 2.83
C LYS A 141 1.64 17.02 2.68
N LYS A 142 2.45 17.49 3.63
CA LYS A 142 3.09 18.82 3.56
C LYS A 142 4.10 18.98 2.44
N PHE A 143 4.52 17.87 1.82
CA PHE A 143 5.49 17.83 0.72
C PHE A 143 4.86 17.38 -0.61
N LYS A 144 3.53 17.48 -0.73
CA LYS A 144 2.86 17.31 -2.01
C LYS A 144 3.27 18.43 -2.97
#